data_AF-A0A359CK73-F1
#
_entry.id   AF-A0A359CK73-F1
#
_cell.length_a   1.000
_cell.length_b   1.000
_cell.length_c   1.000
_cell.angle_alpha   90.00
_cell.angle_beta   90.00
_cell.angle_gamma   90.00
#
_symmetry.space_group_name_H-M   'P 1'
#
loop_
_entity.id
_entity.type
_entity.pdbx_description
1 polymer ?
#
loop_
_entity_poly.entity_id
_entity_poly.type
_entity_poly.pdbx_seq_one_letter_code
_entity_poly.pdbx_strand_id
1 'polypeptide(L)'
;PKKEGFFYGLIATEMETVEIDGKKYHRSKGWDHSYWGNSNRNPYTWSAEESPFHVLDMSWTALLMLRWHEELEKDARLLAYARDYADALLRVQTPDGFFPGWLDTKTLQPMQHLNRSPESSMSVTFLLKLYELTRRKDYKTAALKAMDAVMREIIPVGQWEDFETYWSCSRVGADDWVGKKVARNNMFKQNNFSMFWTAEALYECYRITGEEGYLQYGQRTLDEMLMTQASWQPPYMHVNVLGGFGVLNADGEWNDSRGSLFAELILQYGKQLNEKEYEERGIAALKSAFVMMYCPENPQTKRQWEKVWPFFGPEDYGFTMENYGHGGRTSPEGEGMGEFTIYDWGNGAAAEAYNRIRDRWKID
;
A
#
# COMPACT_ATOMS: atom_id res chain seq x y z
N PRO A 1 -18.75 10.92 -5.73
CA PRO A 1 -20.00 10.22 -6.14
C PRO A 1 -20.07 8.88 -5.43
N LYS A 2 -21.28 8.48 -5.02
CA LYS A 2 -21.50 7.23 -4.29
C LYS A 2 -22.60 6.41 -4.95
N LYS A 3 -22.50 5.10 -4.77
CA LYS A 3 -23.56 4.15 -5.07
C LYS A 3 -23.81 3.29 -3.83
N GLU A 4 -24.92 3.57 -3.16
CA GLU A 4 -25.35 2.85 -1.94
C GLU A 4 -24.28 2.76 -0.85
N GLY A 5 -23.46 3.81 -0.72
CA GLY A 5 -22.38 3.93 0.26
C GLY A 5 -20.98 3.60 -0.30
N PHE A 6 -20.89 2.80 -1.37
CA PHE A 6 -19.63 2.56 -2.09
C PHE A 6 -19.28 3.72 -3.01
N PHE A 7 -18.00 3.91 -3.33
CA PHE A 7 -17.55 5.06 -4.11
C PHE A 7 -16.41 4.73 -5.07
N TYR A 8 -16.30 5.56 -6.10
CA TYR A 8 -15.25 5.47 -7.11
C TYR A 8 -13.92 5.95 -6.57
N GLY A 9 -12.84 5.21 -6.88
CA GLY A 9 -11.48 5.51 -6.42
C GLY A 9 -10.78 6.62 -7.19
N LEU A 10 -11.25 6.95 -8.40
CA LEU A 10 -10.64 8.01 -9.21
C LEU A 10 -11.65 8.79 -10.06
N ILE A 11 -11.24 9.99 -10.44
CA ILE A 11 -11.80 10.76 -11.55
C ILE A 11 -10.73 10.87 -12.63
N ALA A 12 -11.10 10.58 -13.88
CA ALA A 12 -10.21 10.64 -15.02
C ALA A 12 -10.89 11.37 -16.18
N THR A 13 -10.12 11.67 -17.22
CA THR A 13 -10.62 12.25 -18.47
C THR A 13 -10.49 11.23 -19.59
N GLU A 14 -11.43 11.22 -20.52
CA GLU A 14 -11.25 10.47 -21.77
C GLU A 14 -9.92 10.82 -22.45
N MET A 15 -9.28 9.79 -23.01
CA MET A 15 -8.05 9.94 -23.79
C MET A 15 -8.38 9.85 -25.29
N GLU A 16 -7.68 10.64 -26.09
CA GLU A 16 -7.72 10.56 -27.55
C GLU A 16 -6.32 10.41 -28.15
N THR A 17 -6.25 9.79 -29.32
CA THR A 17 -5.03 9.77 -30.10
C THR A 17 -4.99 10.98 -31.01
N VAL A 18 -4.02 11.85 -30.80
CA VAL A 18 -3.73 12.99 -31.66
C VAL A 18 -2.45 12.75 -32.45
N GLU A 19 -2.38 13.26 -33.68
CA GLU A 19 -1.18 13.19 -34.51
C GLU A 19 -0.50 14.56 -34.56
N ILE A 20 0.79 14.61 -34.22
CA ILE A 20 1.61 15.83 -34.22
C ILE A 20 2.93 15.48 -34.91
N ASP A 21 3.28 16.20 -35.97
CA ASP A 21 4.49 15.97 -36.77
C ASP A 21 4.68 14.51 -37.21
N GLY A 22 3.58 13.84 -37.60
CA GLY A 22 3.58 12.44 -38.04
C GLY A 22 3.75 11.41 -36.91
N LYS A 23 3.74 11.84 -35.64
CA LYS A 23 3.79 10.96 -34.47
C LYS A 23 2.44 10.96 -33.74
N LYS A 24 2.02 9.77 -33.29
CA LYS A 24 0.79 9.59 -32.51
C LYS A 24 1.09 9.78 -31.03
N TYR A 25 0.23 10.55 -30.37
CA TYR A 25 0.28 10.81 -28.94
C TYR A 25 -1.08 10.50 -28.33
N HIS A 26 -1.10 9.95 -27.12
CA HIS A 26 -2.31 9.84 -26.31
C HIS A 26 -2.42 11.08 -25.44
N ARG A 27 -3.49 11.86 -25.61
CA ARG A 27 -3.73 13.09 -24.86
C ARG A 27 -5.11 13.06 -24.20
N SER A 28 -5.21 13.73 -23.06
CA SER A 28 -6.48 13.98 -22.38
C SER A 28 -7.35 14.91 -23.24
N LYS A 29 -8.63 14.58 -23.37
CA LYS A 29 -9.65 15.46 -23.97
C LYS A 29 -10.04 16.64 -23.06
N GLY A 30 -9.48 16.72 -21.86
CA GLY A 30 -9.79 17.74 -20.85
C GLY A 30 -10.94 17.37 -19.92
N TRP A 31 -11.13 18.19 -18.88
CA TRP A 31 -12.05 17.93 -17.76
C TRP A 31 -13.54 17.95 -18.15
N ASP A 32 -13.89 18.57 -19.28
CA ASP A 32 -15.26 18.53 -19.83
C ASP A 32 -15.68 17.11 -20.28
N HIS A 33 -14.69 16.23 -20.47
CA HIS A 33 -14.88 14.80 -20.78
C HIS A 33 -14.45 13.93 -19.59
N SER A 34 -14.72 14.39 -18.37
CA SER A 34 -14.39 13.64 -17.15
C SER A 34 -15.40 12.53 -16.85
N TYR A 35 -14.90 11.44 -16.27
CA TYR A 35 -15.69 10.31 -15.80
C TYR A 35 -15.15 9.81 -14.46
N TRP A 36 -16.01 9.13 -13.70
CA TRP A 36 -15.64 8.45 -12.47
C TRP A 36 -15.37 6.98 -12.73
N GLY A 37 -14.30 6.46 -12.14
CA GLY A 37 -13.84 5.09 -12.36
C GLY A 37 -13.08 4.55 -11.16
N ASN A 38 -12.44 3.40 -11.36
CA ASN A 38 -11.59 2.75 -10.38
C ASN A 38 -10.26 2.33 -11.02
N SER A 39 -9.32 1.87 -10.18
CA SER A 39 -8.02 1.39 -10.66
C SER A 39 -8.18 0.28 -11.70
N ASN A 40 -7.44 0.40 -12.81
CA ASN A 40 -7.36 -0.66 -13.83
C ASN A 40 -6.39 -1.80 -13.45
N ARG A 41 -5.83 -1.77 -12.24
CA ARG A 41 -5.04 -2.86 -11.66
C ARG A 41 -5.98 -3.88 -11.01
N ASN A 42 -6.69 -4.63 -11.85
CA ASN A 42 -7.67 -5.62 -11.41
C ASN A 42 -7.75 -6.81 -12.39
N PRO A 43 -8.40 -7.92 -12.01
CA PRO A 43 -8.52 -9.10 -12.88
C PRO A 43 -9.57 -9.01 -13.99
N TYR A 44 -10.39 -7.95 -14.06
CA TYR A 44 -11.65 -7.96 -14.81
C TYR A 44 -11.61 -7.09 -16.07
N THR A 45 -10.99 -5.91 -16.00
CA THR A 45 -10.93 -4.98 -17.12
C THR A 45 -9.72 -4.05 -17.01
N TRP A 46 -9.25 -3.58 -18.16
CA TRP A 46 -8.21 -2.55 -18.26
C TRP A 46 -8.79 -1.12 -18.35
N SER A 47 -10.12 -1.01 -18.50
CA SER A 47 -10.81 0.27 -18.52
C SER A 47 -11.04 0.76 -17.09
N ALA A 48 -10.47 1.91 -16.73
CA ALA A 48 -10.72 2.52 -15.43
C ALA A 48 -12.22 2.86 -15.23
N GLU A 49 -12.94 3.22 -16.30
CA GLU A 49 -14.37 3.53 -16.26
C GLU A 49 -15.23 2.30 -15.90
N GLU A 50 -14.86 1.14 -16.43
CA GLU A 50 -15.59 -0.12 -16.22
C GLU A 50 -15.09 -0.89 -14.99
N SER A 51 -13.98 -0.46 -14.39
CA SER A 51 -13.33 -1.18 -13.29
C SER A 51 -14.24 -1.27 -12.07
N PRO A 52 -14.28 -2.44 -11.40
CA PRO A 52 -15.14 -2.65 -10.25
C PRO A 52 -14.73 -1.81 -9.04
N PHE A 53 -15.62 -1.71 -8.05
CA PHE A 53 -15.24 -1.13 -6.78
C PHE A 53 -14.26 -2.06 -6.08
N HIS A 54 -13.14 -1.50 -5.60
CA HIS A 54 -12.14 -2.21 -4.84
C HIS A 54 -12.29 -1.85 -3.36
N VAL A 55 -12.61 -2.84 -2.52
CA VAL A 55 -12.92 -2.61 -1.11
C VAL A 55 -11.70 -2.13 -0.34
N LEU A 56 -10.51 -2.65 -0.67
CA LEU A 56 -9.26 -2.19 -0.10
C LEU A 56 -9.05 -0.68 -0.34
N ASP A 57 -9.13 -0.21 -1.59
CA ASP A 57 -8.90 1.20 -1.95
C ASP A 57 -9.88 2.13 -1.24
N MET A 58 -11.16 1.74 -1.17
CA MET A 58 -12.18 2.50 -0.47
C MET A 58 -11.90 2.56 1.04
N SER A 59 -11.50 1.44 1.65
CA SER A 59 -11.15 1.39 3.08
C SER A 59 -9.90 2.20 3.41
N TRP A 60 -8.85 2.15 2.57
CA TRP A 60 -7.67 2.99 2.73
C TRP A 60 -8.02 4.48 2.60
N THR A 61 -8.77 4.85 1.57
CA THR A 61 -9.22 6.24 1.36
C THR A 61 -10.05 6.74 2.53
N ALA A 62 -11.00 5.93 3.03
CA ALA A 62 -11.82 6.28 4.17
C ALA A 62 -11.00 6.38 5.46
N LEU A 63 -9.99 5.53 5.67
CA LEU A 63 -9.05 5.64 6.78
C LEU A 63 -8.26 6.96 6.73
N LEU A 64 -7.76 7.37 5.56
CA LEU A 64 -7.08 8.65 5.38
C LEU A 64 -8.01 9.83 5.69
N MET A 65 -9.28 9.79 5.26
CA MET A 65 -10.28 10.79 5.64
C MET A 65 -10.46 10.90 7.15
N LEU A 66 -10.47 9.78 7.88
CA LEU A 66 -10.60 9.77 9.34
C LEU A 66 -9.32 10.25 10.05
N ARG A 67 -8.13 9.92 9.53
CA ARG A 67 -6.86 10.44 10.03
C ARG A 67 -6.76 11.95 9.84
N TRP A 68 -7.08 12.44 8.64
CA TRP A 68 -7.17 13.87 8.36
C TRP A 68 -8.15 14.58 9.30
N HIS A 69 -9.36 14.01 9.45
CA HIS A 69 -10.37 14.52 10.37
C HIS A 69 -9.84 14.65 11.80
N GLU A 70 -9.05 13.68 12.25
CA GLU A 70 -8.55 13.64 13.61
C GLU A 70 -7.37 14.57 13.85
N GLU A 71 -6.38 14.52 12.96
CA GLU A 71 -5.03 15.04 13.16
C GLU A 71 -4.84 16.45 12.58
N LEU A 72 -5.59 16.82 11.54
CA LEU A 72 -5.41 18.08 10.82
C LEU A 72 -6.60 19.03 10.98
N GLU A 73 -7.80 18.59 10.58
CA GLU A 73 -9.00 19.44 10.58
C GLU A 73 -10.24 18.61 10.89
N LYS A 74 -11.02 19.03 11.90
CA LYS A 74 -12.26 18.36 12.33
C LYS A 74 -13.44 18.54 11.35
N ASP A 75 -13.22 18.26 10.06
CA ASP A 75 -14.27 18.35 9.03
C ASP A 75 -15.28 17.20 9.18
N ALA A 76 -16.49 17.54 9.61
CA ALA A 76 -17.57 16.59 9.81
C ALA A 76 -18.01 15.88 8.52
N ARG A 77 -17.74 16.45 7.34
CA ARG A 77 -18.06 15.85 6.04
C ARG A 77 -17.24 14.59 5.80
N LEU A 78 -15.96 14.59 6.19
CA LEU A 78 -15.07 13.42 6.09
C LEU A 78 -15.58 12.26 6.93
N LEU A 79 -15.92 12.53 8.20
CA LEU A 79 -16.49 11.53 9.10
C LEU A 79 -17.84 10.99 8.58
N ALA A 80 -18.72 11.87 8.09
CA ALA A 80 -20.00 11.46 7.53
C ALA A 80 -19.83 10.60 6.26
N TYR A 81 -18.87 10.95 5.40
CA TYR A 81 -18.57 10.20 4.17
C TYR A 81 -18.04 8.80 4.50
N ALA A 82 -17.09 8.71 5.42
CA ALA A 82 -16.53 7.45 5.90
C ALA A 82 -17.59 6.57 6.58
N ARG A 83 -18.47 7.16 7.41
CA ARG A 83 -19.55 6.41 8.10
C ARG A 83 -20.52 5.75 7.12
N ASP A 84 -20.94 6.49 6.09
CA ASP A 84 -21.86 5.97 5.07
C ASP A 84 -21.23 4.83 4.25
N TYR A 85 -19.91 4.90 4.00
CA TYR A 85 -19.18 3.75 3.45
C TYR A 85 -19.12 2.57 4.42
N ALA A 86 -18.79 2.79 5.71
CA ALA A 86 -18.75 1.72 6.71
C ALA A 86 -20.09 0.99 6.83
N ASP A 87 -21.20 1.73 6.86
CA ASP A 87 -22.54 1.15 6.92
C ASP A 87 -22.86 0.28 5.70
N ALA A 88 -22.26 0.56 4.54
CA ALA A 88 -22.33 -0.30 3.35
C ALA A 88 -21.39 -1.51 3.42
N LEU A 89 -20.16 -1.30 3.87
CA LEU A 89 -19.15 -2.32 4.07
C LEU A 89 -19.64 -3.43 5.02
N LEU A 90 -20.32 -3.06 6.11
CA LEU A 90 -20.92 -4.03 7.04
C LEU A 90 -21.92 -5.00 6.38
N ARG A 91 -22.63 -4.55 5.33
CA ARG A 91 -23.63 -5.38 4.63
C ARG A 91 -23.02 -6.44 3.71
N VAL A 92 -21.77 -6.23 3.30
CA VAL A 92 -21.05 -7.16 2.41
C VAL A 92 -20.06 -8.05 3.14
N GLN A 93 -19.94 -7.93 4.47
CA GLN A 93 -19.13 -8.86 5.28
C GLN A 93 -19.71 -10.27 5.16
N THR A 94 -18.86 -11.23 4.83
CA THR A 94 -19.28 -12.62 4.66
C THR A 94 -19.50 -13.31 6.03
N PRO A 95 -20.26 -14.42 6.07
CA PRO A 95 -20.50 -15.16 7.31
C PRO A 95 -19.22 -15.66 7.98
N ASP A 96 -18.19 -16.03 7.22
CA ASP A 96 -16.88 -16.47 7.70
C ASP A 96 -15.97 -15.33 8.18
N GLY A 97 -16.37 -14.07 7.97
CA GLY A 97 -15.78 -12.87 8.57
C GLY A 97 -15.05 -11.95 7.62
N PHE A 98 -14.72 -12.41 6.41
CA PHE A 98 -13.98 -11.62 5.43
C PHE A 98 -14.82 -10.49 4.80
N PHE A 99 -14.12 -9.53 4.21
CA PHE A 99 -14.68 -8.58 3.26
C PHE A 99 -14.29 -9.00 1.83
N PRO A 100 -15.17 -8.79 0.84
CA PRO A 100 -14.87 -9.13 -0.55
C PRO A 100 -13.75 -8.24 -1.08
N GLY A 101 -12.94 -8.74 -2.03
CA GLY A 101 -11.91 -7.92 -2.68
C GLY A 101 -12.55 -6.84 -3.57
N TRP A 102 -13.43 -7.28 -4.47
CA TRP A 102 -14.13 -6.40 -5.41
C TRP A 102 -15.65 -6.56 -5.39
N LEU A 103 -16.35 -5.48 -5.74
CA LEU A 103 -17.78 -5.45 -5.97
C LEU A 103 -18.09 -4.97 -7.39
N ASP A 104 -19.02 -5.64 -8.05
CA ASP A 104 -19.54 -5.19 -9.35
C ASP A 104 -20.24 -3.83 -9.19
N THR A 105 -19.92 -2.87 -10.06
CA THR A 105 -20.43 -1.49 -9.92
C THR A 105 -21.93 -1.38 -10.17
N LYS A 106 -22.57 -2.37 -10.80
CA LYS A 106 -24.01 -2.35 -11.12
C LYS A 106 -24.84 -3.02 -10.02
N THR A 107 -24.44 -4.21 -9.62
CA THR A 107 -25.18 -5.12 -8.71
C THR A 107 -24.68 -5.08 -7.28
N LEU A 108 -23.50 -4.51 -7.04
CA LEU A 108 -22.81 -4.46 -5.75
C LEU A 108 -22.56 -5.84 -5.13
N GLN A 109 -22.59 -6.89 -5.95
CA GLN A 109 -22.28 -8.25 -5.52
C GLN A 109 -20.76 -8.48 -5.52
N PRO A 110 -20.24 -9.27 -4.56
CA PRO A 110 -18.86 -9.74 -4.58
C PRO A 110 -18.47 -10.36 -5.92
N MET A 111 -17.29 -9.99 -6.42
CA MET A 111 -16.68 -10.60 -7.60
C MET A 111 -15.83 -11.81 -7.22
N GLN A 112 -15.12 -12.43 -8.17
CA GLN A 112 -14.48 -13.73 -7.96
C GLN A 112 -13.23 -13.74 -7.05
N HIS A 113 -12.40 -12.70 -7.10
CA HIS A 113 -11.02 -12.77 -6.60
C HIS A 113 -10.88 -12.13 -5.21
N LEU A 114 -9.96 -12.66 -4.41
CA LEU A 114 -9.54 -12.15 -3.11
C LEU A 114 -10.67 -11.94 -2.06
N ASN A 115 -11.80 -12.65 -2.17
CA ASN A 115 -12.88 -12.58 -1.17
C ASN A 115 -12.52 -13.15 0.20
N ARG A 116 -11.43 -13.91 0.29
CA ARG A 116 -10.86 -14.47 1.53
C ARG A 116 -9.37 -14.19 1.51
N SER A 117 -9.00 -12.95 1.79
CA SER A 117 -7.64 -12.44 1.62
C SER A 117 -7.23 -11.52 2.78
N PRO A 118 -5.93 -11.26 2.96
CA PRO A 118 -5.43 -10.26 3.89
C PRO A 118 -5.88 -8.82 3.59
N GLU A 119 -6.47 -8.52 2.42
CA GLU A 119 -7.03 -7.18 2.14
C GLU A 119 -8.15 -6.80 3.12
N SER A 120 -8.81 -7.79 3.72
CA SER A 120 -9.75 -7.58 4.82
C SER A 120 -9.15 -6.80 5.99
N SER A 121 -7.84 -6.96 6.25
CA SER A 121 -7.13 -6.24 7.33
C SER A 121 -7.19 -4.73 7.16
N MET A 122 -7.21 -4.21 5.93
CA MET A 122 -7.36 -2.77 5.71
C MET A 122 -8.72 -2.25 6.20
N SER A 123 -9.76 -3.02 5.92
CA SER A 123 -11.11 -2.74 6.41
C SER A 123 -11.21 -2.83 7.95
N VAL A 124 -10.42 -3.71 8.58
CA VAL A 124 -10.32 -3.80 10.05
C VAL A 124 -9.79 -2.48 10.62
N THR A 125 -8.61 -2.01 10.18
CA THR A 125 -8.02 -0.75 10.65
C THR A 125 -8.99 0.43 10.48
N PHE A 126 -9.62 0.53 9.30
CA PHE A 126 -10.64 1.54 9.02
C PHE A 126 -11.82 1.51 10.02
N LEU A 127 -12.44 0.34 10.19
CA LEU A 127 -13.61 0.19 11.06
C LEU A 127 -13.27 0.42 12.54
N LEU A 128 -12.08 0.00 12.98
CA LEU A 128 -11.59 0.27 14.33
C LEU A 128 -11.37 1.77 14.55
N LYS A 129 -10.74 2.48 13.61
CA LYS A 129 -10.61 3.93 13.68
C LYS A 129 -11.97 4.62 13.77
N LEU A 130 -12.93 4.18 12.97
CA LEU A 130 -14.29 4.72 13.01
C LEU A 130 -15.00 4.41 14.34
N TYR A 131 -14.80 3.21 14.90
CA TYR A 131 -15.28 2.86 16.24
C TYR A 131 -14.73 3.81 17.31
N GLU A 132 -13.47 4.22 17.24
CA GLU A 132 -12.94 5.17 18.22
C GLU A 132 -13.61 6.53 18.18
N LEU A 133 -13.86 7.03 16.97
CA LEU A 133 -14.47 8.33 16.74
C LEU A 133 -15.97 8.34 17.04
N THR A 134 -16.66 7.21 16.89
CA THR A 134 -18.14 7.14 16.96
C THR A 134 -18.67 6.32 18.13
N ARG A 135 -17.84 5.44 18.71
CA ARG A 135 -18.19 4.43 19.72
C ARG A 135 -19.28 3.44 19.28
N ARG A 136 -19.54 3.32 17.98
CA ARG A 136 -20.49 2.35 17.40
C ARG A 136 -19.93 0.93 17.45
N LYS A 137 -20.49 0.11 18.33
CA LYS A 137 -19.97 -1.24 18.66
C LYS A 137 -20.00 -2.21 17.49
N ASP A 138 -20.93 -2.04 16.56
CA ASP A 138 -21.04 -2.91 15.39
C ASP A 138 -19.84 -2.78 14.45
N TYR A 139 -19.23 -1.60 14.32
CA TYR A 139 -17.94 -1.45 13.62
C TYR A 139 -16.83 -2.27 14.29
N LYS A 140 -16.72 -2.18 15.63
CA LYS A 140 -15.77 -3.01 16.39
C LYS A 140 -16.04 -4.50 16.18
N THR A 141 -17.29 -4.93 16.30
CA THR A 141 -17.66 -6.35 16.14
C THR A 141 -17.31 -6.88 14.76
N ALA A 142 -17.62 -6.14 13.69
CA ALA A 142 -17.29 -6.56 12.33
C ALA A 142 -15.78 -6.59 12.09
N ALA A 143 -15.05 -5.59 12.58
CA ALA A 143 -13.60 -5.54 12.48
C ALA A 143 -12.92 -6.75 13.16
N LEU A 144 -13.29 -7.05 14.41
CA LEU A 144 -12.72 -8.18 15.13
C LEU A 144 -13.07 -9.52 14.45
N LYS A 145 -14.31 -9.67 13.96
CA LYS A 145 -14.72 -10.87 13.21
C LYS A 145 -13.85 -11.11 11.97
N ALA A 146 -13.52 -10.05 11.23
CA ALA A 146 -12.63 -10.15 10.07
C ALA A 146 -11.19 -10.45 10.48
N MET A 147 -10.71 -9.82 11.54
CA MET A 147 -9.35 -10.06 12.04
C MET A 147 -9.17 -11.51 12.50
N ASP A 148 -10.13 -12.06 13.23
CA ASP A 148 -10.11 -13.44 13.70
C ASP A 148 -10.10 -14.43 12.52
N ALA A 149 -10.78 -14.11 11.43
CA ALA A 149 -10.77 -14.92 10.21
C ALA A 149 -9.38 -14.91 9.54
N VAL A 150 -8.76 -13.73 9.41
CA VAL A 150 -7.39 -13.58 8.87
C VAL A 150 -6.38 -14.32 9.76
N MET A 151 -6.45 -14.18 11.08
CA MET A 151 -5.57 -14.89 12.03
C MET A 151 -5.72 -16.41 11.95
N ARG A 152 -6.94 -16.90 11.73
CA ARG A 152 -7.22 -18.33 11.64
C ARG A 152 -6.77 -18.94 10.32
N GLU A 153 -6.90 -18.21 9.21
CA GLU A 153 -6.83 -18.81 7.88
C GLU A 153 -5.67 -18.32 7.02
N ILE A 154 -5.22 -17.07 7.20
CA ILE A 154 -4.21 -16.44 6.35
C ILE A 154 -2.82 -16.53 6.98
N ILE A 155 -2.68 -16.03 8.22
CA ILE A 155 -1.38 -15.94 8.90
C ILE A 155 -0.72 -17.31 9.08
N PRO A 156 -1.42 -18.41 9.46
CA PRO A 156 -0.78 -19.70 9.68
C PRO A 156 -0.17 -20.32 8.44
N VAL A 157 -0.67 -19.96 7.24
CA VAL A 157 -0.21 -20.53 5.96
C VAL A 157 0.60 -19.56 5.12
N GLY A 158 0.72 -18.30 5.54
CA GLY A 158 1.46 -17.24 4.85
C GLY A 158 0.84 -16.83 3.52
N GLN A 159 -0.50 -16.75 3.44
CA GLN A 159 -1.20 -16.38 2.20
C GLN A 159 -1.27 -14.85 2.03
N TRP A 160 -0.11 -14.23 1.85
CA TRP A 160 0.06 -12.77 1.73
C TRP A 160 -0.26 -12.25 0.32
N GLU A 161 -1.38 -12.70 -0.26
CA GLU A 161 -1.84 -12.30 -1.59
C GLU A 161 -2.77 -11.08 -1.51
N ASP A 162 -2.51 -10.09 -2.37
CA ASP A 162 -3.35 -8.91 -2.63
C ASP A 162 -3.40 -8.58 -4.12
N PHE A 163 -4.11 -7.52 -4.50
CA PHE A 163 -4.25 -7.13 -5.90
C PHE A 163 -2.90 -6.86 -6.61
N GLU A 164 -1.95 -6.25 -5.90
CA GLU A 164 -0.60 -5.95 -6.39
C GLU A 164 0.16 -7.22 -6.75
N THR A 165 -0.09 -8.29 -5.99
CA THR A 165 0.52 -9.60 -6.19
C THR A 165 0.30 -10.13 -7.62
N TYR A 166 -0.78 -9.79 -8.32
CA TYR A 166 -1.10 -10.38 -9.64
C TYR A 166 -1.46 -9.40 -10.73
N TRP A 167 -2.00 -8.23 -10.39
CA TRP A 167 -2.61 -7.33 -11.39
C TRP A 167 -1.95 -5.96 -11.48
N SER A 168 -0.80 -5.78 -10.83
CA SER A 168 0.06 -4.59 -10.91
C SER A 168 1.40 -4.89 -11.59
N CYS A 169 2.54 -4.69 -10.91
CA CYS A 169 3.90 -4.72 -11.45
C CYS A 169 4.31 -6.06 -12.08
N SER A 170 4.10 -7.17 -11.37
CA SER A 170 4.43 -8.51 -11.84
C SER A 170 3.16 -9.33 -12.05
N ARG A 171 2.78 -9.59 -13.31
CA ARG A 171 1.59 -10.42 -13.65
C ARG A 171 1.87 -11.92 -13.70
N VAL A 172 3.08 -12.36 -13.35
CA VAL A 172 3.44 -13.78 -13.32
C VAL A 172 2.49 -14.54 -12.39
N GLY A 173 1.86 -15.60 -12.89
CA GLY A 173 0.92 -16.42 -12.13
C GLY A 173 -0.49 -15.86 -11.99
N ALA A 174 -0.83 -14.73 -12.66
CA ALA A 174 -2.16 -14.13 -12.58
C ALA A 174 -3.28 -15.06 -13.11
N ASP A 175 -2.96 -15.95 -14.04
CA ASP A 175 -3.94 -16.86 -14.65
C ASP A 175 -4.16 -18.15 -13.82
N ASP A 176 -3.17 -18.60 -13.04
CA ASP A 176 -3.16 -19.95 -12.50
C ASP A 176 -2.65 -20.09 -11.06
N TRP A 177 -2.00 -19.09 -10.46
CA TRP A 177 -1.41 -19.19 -9.11
C TRP A 177 -2.23 -18.53 -8.00
N VAL A 178 -3.26 -17.74 -8.33
CA VAL A 178 -4.13 -17.10 -7.33
C VAL A 178 -4.73 -18.15 -6.39
N GLY A 179 -4.53 -17.97 -5.08
CA GLY A 179 -4.97 -18.89 -4.05
C GLY A 179 -4.21 -20.21 -4.01
N LYS A 180 -3.04 -20.32 -4.66
CA LYS A 180 -2.27 -21.55 -4.76
C LYS A 180 -0.81 -21.36 -4.36
N LYS A 181 -0.28 -22.37 -3.68
CA LYS A 181 1.15 -22.48 -3.41
C LYS A 181 1.89 -22.97 -4.64
N VAL A 182 3.04 -22.36 -4.92
CA VAL A 182 3.97 -22.80 -5.95
C VAL A 182 4.65 -24.09 -5.47
N ALA A 183 4.59 -25.15 -6.29
CA ALA A 183 5.03 -26.49 -5.90
C ALA A 183 6.51 -26.57 -5.46
N ARG A 184 7.39 -25.76 -6.07
CA ARG A 184 8.83 -25.78 -5.80
C ARG A 184 9.19 -25.44 -4.35
N ASN A 185 8.55 -24.41 -3.78
CA ASN A 185 8.91 -23.85 -2.49
C ASN A 185 7.75 -23.91 -1.48
N ASN A 186 6.57 -24.39 -1.88
CA ASN A 186 5.37 -24.45 -1.05
C ASN A 186 4.98 -23.09 -0.45
N MET A 187 5.18 -22.03 -1.24
CA MET A 187 4.83 -20.65 -0.88
C MET A 187 3.80 -20.09 -1.86
N PHE A 188 2.92 -19.21 -1.38
CA PHE A 188 2.13 -18.36 -2.27
C PHE A 188 3.03 -17.33 -2.95
N LYS A 189 2.52 -16.69 -4.00
CA LYS A 189 3.05 -15.38 -4.39
C LYS A 189 2.63 -14.39 -3.29
N GLN A 190 3.52 -13.50 -2.89
CA GLN A 190 3.34 -12.70 -1.68
C GLN A 190 3.73 -11.25 -1.89
N ASN A 191 3.07 -10.39 -1.13
CA ASN A 191 3.33 -8.97 -1.04
C ASN A 191 3.45 -8.50 0.41
N ASN A 192 4.39 -7.60 0.66
CA ASN A 192 4.56 -6.95 1.95
C ASN A 192 3.40 -6.06 2.36
N PHE A 193 2.63 -5.51 1.41
CA PHE A 193 1.47 -4.69 1.77
C PHE A 193 0.46 -5.44 2.61
N SER A 194 0.10 -6.64 2.16
CA SER A 194 -0.76 -7.57 2.91
C SER A 194 -0.26 -7.80 4.34
N MET A 195 1.06 -7.93 4.53
CA MET A 195 1.66 -8.09 5.85
C MET A 195 1.57 -6.80 6.67
N PHE A 196 1.89 -5.65 6.07
CA PHE A 196 1.79 -4.33 6.70
C PHE A 196 0.36 -4.03 7.18
N TRP A 197 -0.65 -4.16 6.30
CA TRP A 197 -2.05 -3.92 6.67
C TRP A 197 -2.51 -4.86 7.78
N THR A 198 -2.06 -6.12 7.74
CA THR A 198 -2.39 -7.13 8.76
C THR A 198 -1.73 -6.82 10.09
N ALA A 199 -0.44 -6.46 10.11
CA ALA A 199 0.25 -6.05 11.33
C ALA A 199 -0.37 -4.78 11.93
N GLU A 200 -0.70 -3.77 11.12
CA GLU A 200 -1.39 -2.57 11.59
C GLU A 200 -2.75 -2.90 12.21
N ALA A 201 -3.57 -3.70 11.52
CA ALA A 201 -4.88 -4.12 12.01
C ALA A 201 -4.79 -4.89 13.34
N LEU A 202 -3.79 -5.78 13.48
CA LEU A 202 -3.55 -6.54 14.71
C LEU A 202 -3.10 -5.64 15.86
N TYR A 203 -2.23 -4.66 15.60
CA TYR A 203 -1.84 -3.66 16.59
C TYR A 203 -3.06 -2.87 17.09
N GLU A 204 -3.92 -2.43 16.17
CA GLU A 204 -5.14 -1.69 16.50
C GLU A 204 -6.18 -2.53 17.24
N CYS A 205 -6.33 -3.81 16.89
CA CYS A 205 -7.13 -4.77 17.64
C CYS A 205 -6.63 -4.87 19.08
N TYR A 206 -5.33 -5.10 19.28
CA TYR A 206 -4.70 -5.15 20.61
C TYR A 206 -4.97 -3.86 21.39
N ARG A 207 -4.74 -2.69 20.80
CA ARG A 207 -4.94 -1.40 21.46
C ARG A 207 -6.38 -1.17 21.92
N ILE A 208 -7.36 -1.71 21.18
CA ILE A 208 -8.80 -1.55 21.47
C ILE A 208 -9.36 -2.62 22.43
N THR A 209 -8.77 -3.82 22.46
CA THR A 209 -9.28 -4.94 23.27
C THR A 209 -8.43 -5.22 24.51
N GLY A 210 -7.13 -4.93 24.45
CA GLY A 210 -6.12 -5.38 25.42
C GLY A 210 -5.79 -6.87 25.28
N GLU A 211 -6.25 -7.55 24.23
CA GLU A 211 -6.03 -8.99 24.06
C GLU A 211 -4.67 -9.26 23.42
N GLU A 212 -3.74 -9.79 24.23
CA GLU A 212 -2.36 -10.07 23.85
C GLU A 212 -2.22 -11.01 22.64
N GLY A 213 -3.23 -11.83 22.35
CA GLY A 213 -3.23 -12.68 21.16
C GLY A 213 -3.09 -11.88 19.87
N TYR A 214 -3.74 -10.72 19.76
CA TYR A 214 -3.58 -9.85 18.59
C TYR A 214 -2.15 -9.29 18.49
N LEU A 215 -1.56 -8.89 19.62
CA LEU A 215 -0.19 -8.37 19.63
C LEU A 215 0.82 -9.44 19.18
N GLN A 216 0.68 -10.68 19.66
CA GLN A 216 1.56 -11.80 19.31
C GLN A 216 1.50 -12.15 17.83
N TYR A 217 0.29 -12.24 17.26
CA TYR A 217 0.15 -12.47 15.82
C TYR A 217 0.66 -11.27 15.01
N GLY A 218 0.46 -10.05 15.50
CA GLY A 218 0.95 -8.84 14.88
C GLY A 218 2.48 -8.79 14.82
N GLN A 219 3.15 -9.14 15.92
CA GLN A 219 4.60 -9.28 15.99
C GLN A 219 5.09 -10.31 14.97
N ARG A 220 4.48 -11.50 14.93
CA ARG A 220 4.83 -12.54 13.96
C ARG A 220 4.68 -12.05 12.52
N THR A 221 3.59 -11.36 12.19
CA THR A 221 3.38 -10.83 10.84
C THR A 221 4.40 -9.75 10.49
N LEU A 222 4.75 -8.88 11.45
CA LEU A 222 5.79 -7.87 11.27
C LEU A 222 7.16 -8.53 11.03
N ASP A 223 7.51 -9.55 11.81
CA ASP A 223 8.74 -10.31 11.64
C ASP A 223 8.84 -10.94 10.25
N GLU A 224 7.74 -11.54 9.76
CA GLU A 224 7.68 -12.10 8.41
C GLU A 224 7.93 -11.02 7.34
N MET A 225 7.34 -9.83 7.50
CA MET A 225 7.58 -8.68 6.60
C MET A 225 9.04 -8.22 6.65
N LEU A 226 9.64 -8.13 7.84
CA LEU A 226 11.02 -7.66 8.04
C LEU A 226 12.08 -8.60 7.44
N MET A 227 11.73 -9.85 7.11
CA MET A 227 12.62 -10.75 6.35
C MET A 227 12.94 -10.24 4.94
N THR A 228 12.12 -9.33 4.40
CA THR A 228 12.32 -8.72 3.07
C THR A 228 13.04 -7.37 3.13
N GLN A 229 13.39 -6.90 4.33
CA GLN A 229 14.16 -5.68 4.52
C GLN A 229 15.67 -5.95 4.32
N ALA A 230 16.33 -5.10 3.53
CA ALA A 230 17.76 -5.16 3.32
C ALA A 230 18.52 -4.80 4.60
N SER A 231 19.29 -5.76 5.12
CA SER A 231 20.16 -5.59 6.30
C SER A 231 21.63 -5.31 5.96
N TRP A 232 21.97 -5.21 4.66
CA TRP A 232 23.32 -4.97 4.18
C TRP A 232 23.30 -4.26 2.81
N GLN A 233 24.46 -3.75 2.36
CA GLN A 233 24.64 -3.12 1.06
C GLN A 233 25.30 -4.09 0.08
N PRO A 234 24.59 -4.61 -0.95
CA PRO A 234 25.21 -5.45 -1.97
C PRO A 234 26.20 -4.69 -2.85
N PRO A 235 27.37 -5.28 -3.17
CA PRO A 235 28.39 -4.60 -3.99
C PRO A 235 27.98 -4.40 -5.46
N TYR A 236 26.93 -5.10 -5.89
CA TYR A 236 26.33 -4.97 -7.22
C TYR A 236 25.14 -3.98 -7.26
N MET A 237 24.82 -3.33 -6.14
CA MET A 237 23.81 -2.27 -6.10
C MET A 237 24.49 -0.90 -6.19
N HIS A 238 24.08 -0.08 -7.15
CA HIS A 238 24.74 1.18 -7.48
C HIS A 238 24.12 2.41 -6.83
N VAL A 239 23.12 2.20 -5.96
CA VAL A 239 22.53 3.16 -5.02
C VAL A 239 22.58 2.57 -3.60
N ASN A 240 22.37 3.39 -2.57
CA ASN A 240 22.25 2.90 -1.19
C ASN A 240 20.95 2.11 -1.04
N VAL A 241 21.01 0.88 -0.52
CA VAL A 241 19.83 0.02 -0.34
C VAL A 241 19.61 -0.47 1.09
N LEU A 242 20.51 -0.14 2.02
CA LEU A 242 20.37 -0.53 3.43
C LEU A 242 19.06 0.02 4.02
N GLY A 243 18.28 -0.85 4.66
CA GLY A 243 16.98 -0.51 5.23
C GLY A 243 15.84 -0.46 4.22
N GLY A 244 16.13 -0.56 2.92
CA GLY A 244 15.13 -0.65 1.86
C GLY A 244 14.42 -2.00 1.85
N PHE A 245 13.27 -2.06 1.19
CA PHE A 245 12.49 -3.28 1.03
C PHE A 245 12.51 -3.71 -0.45
N GLY A 246 12.54 -5.02 -0.67
CA GLY A 246 11.83 -5.59 -1.82
C GLY A 246 10.37 -5.79 -1.44
N VAL A 247 9.44 -5.76 -2.38
CA VAL A 247 8.00 -5.75 -2.06
C VAL A 247 7.25 -7.04 -2.36
N LEU A 248 7.67 -7.78 -3.39
CA LEU A 248 7.07 -9.03 -3.81
C LEU A 248 8.13 -10.12 -3.84
N ASN A 249 7.72 -11.36 -3.57
CA ASN A 249 8.62 -12.53 -3.71
C ASN A 249 8.80 -13.01 -5.17
N ALA A 250 8.23 -12.27 -6.13
CA ALA A 250 8.22 -12.57 -7.56
C ALA A 250 8.36 -11.29 -8.41
N ASP A 251 9.10 -10.32 -7.85
CA ASP A 251 9.50 -9.09 -8.52
C ASP A 251 10.99 -8.79 -8.20
N GLY A 252 11.62 -7.94 -9.01
CA GLY A 252 13.05 -7.61 -8.94
C GLY A 252 13.39 -6.35 -8.14
N GLU A 253 12.37 -5.67 -7.62
CA GLU A 253 12.46 -4.34 -7.01
C GLU A 253 13.28 -4.30 -5.71
N TRP A 254 14.02 -3.20 -5.54
CA TRP A 254 14.70 -2.79 -4.31
C TRP A 254 14.29 -1.37 -3.91
N ASN A 255 14.54 -0.97 -2.67
CA ASN A 255 14.21 0.39 -2.19
C ASN A 255 12.78 0.81 -2.54
N ASP A 256 11.86 -0.12 -2.34
CA ASP A 256 10.48 0.16 -2.56
C ASP A 256 10.01 1.33 -1.68
N SER A 257 9.40 2.33 -2.31
CA SER A 257 8.94 3.58 -1.69
C SER A 257 7.92 3.36 -0.56
N ARG A 258 7.21 2.24 -0.58
CA ARG A 258 6.26 1.81 0.45
C ARG A 258 6.94 1.52 1.79
N GLY A 259 8.27 1.32 1.79
CA GLY A 259 9.07 1.25 3.02
C GLY A 259 8.86 2.45 3.96
N SER A 260 8.53 3.62 3.41
CA SER A 260 8.16 4.81 4.21
C SER A 260 6.89 4.59 5.06
N LEU A 261 5.89 3.90 4.51
CA LEU A 261 4.64 3.58 5.20
C LEU A 261 4.87 2.59 6.35
N PHE A 262 5.82 1.67 6.18
CA PHE A 262 6.11 0.64 7.17
C PHE A 262 6.87 1.19 8.38
N ALA A 263 7.67 2.25 8.19
CA ALA A 263 8.60 2.77 9.19
C ALA A 263 7.92 3.13 10.52
N GLU A 264 6.78 3.85 10.47
CA GLU A 264 6.04 4.22 11.69
C GLU A 264 5.53 2.97 12.42
N LEU A 265 4.94 2.01 11.70
CA LEU A 265 4.41 0.80 12.33
C LEU A 265 5.50 -0.03 13.01
N ILE A 266 6.66 -0.19 12.35
CA ILE A 266 7.81 -0.92 12.92
C ILE A 266 8.24 -0.25 14.24
N LEU A 267 8.30 1.09 14.27
CA LEU A 267 8.64 1.85 15.47
C LEU A 267 7.57 1.70 16.58
N GLN A 268 6.29 1.67 16.23
CA GLN A 268 5.19 1.42 17.19
C GLN A 268 5.36 0.06 17.87
N TYR A 269 5.63 -0.99 17.11
CA TYR A 269 5.92 -2.32 17.65
C TYR A 269 7.18 -2.34 18.51
N GLY A 270 8.26 -1.67 18.06
CA GLY A 270 9.50 -1.53 18.84
C GLY A 270 9.25 -0.92 20.22
N LYS A 271 8.46 0.15 20.28
CA LYS A 271 8.08 0.78 21.57
C LYS A 271 7.16 -0.10 22.40
N GLN A 272 6.16 -0.73 21.80
CA GLN A 272 5.18 -1.57 22.50
C GLN A 272 5.83 -2.82 23.11
N LEU A 273 6.77 -3.42 22.40
CA LEU A 273 7.46 -4.65 22.81
C LEU A 273 8.79 -4.39 23.53
N ASN A 274 9.22 -3.11 23.59
CA ASN A 274 10.53 -2.71 24.07
C ASN A 274 11.67 -3.41 23.31
N GLU A 275 11.54 -3.51 21.98
CA GLU A 275 12.50 -4.17 21.10
C GLU A 275 13.32 -3.18 20.28
N LYS A 276 14.61 -3.09 20.62
CA LYS A 276 15.54 -2.12 20.03
C LYS A 276 15.79 -2.39 18.55
N GLU A 277 15.82 -3.66 18.15
CA GLU A 277 16.03 -4.03 16.74
C GLU A 277 14.93 -3.43 15.84
N TYR A 278 13.67 -3.44 16.28
CA TYR A 278 12.59 -2.79 15.52
C TYR A 278 12.80 -1.28 15.45
N GLU A 279 13.26 -0.62 16.52
CA GLU A 279 13.55 0.80 16.45
C GLU A 279 14.62 1.12 15.40
N GLU A 280 15.70 0.34 15.37
CA GLU A 280 16.78 0.50 14.39
C GLU A 280 16.28 0.23 12.95
N ARG A 281 15.47 -0.82 12.76
CA ARG A 281 14.87 -1.18 11.47
C ARG A 281 13.87 -0.15 10.95
N GLY A 282 13.04 0.42 11.83
CA GLY A 282 12.08 1.46 11.47
C GLY A 282 12.77 2.75 11.04
N ILE A 283 13.84 3.15 11.76
CA ILE A 283 14.68 4.29 11.35
C ILE A 283 15.38 4.01 10.01
N ALA A 284 15.89 2.79 9.80
CA ALA A 284 16.50 2.40 8.55
C ALA A 284 15.52 2.43 7.36
N ALA A 285 14.28 1.98 7.59
CA ALA A 285 13.19 2.05 6.60
C ALA A 285 12.83 3.50 6.23
N LEU A 286 12.76 4.40 7.22
CA LEU A 286 12.51 5.82 6.95
C LEU A 286 13.66 6.44 6.13
N LYS A 287 14.91 6.16 6.51
CA LYS A 287 16.08 6.69 5.80
C LYS A 287 16.14 6.18 4.36
N SER A 288 15.86 4.90 4.13
CA SER A 288 15.88 4.30 2.79
C SER A 288 14.85 4.96 1.86
N ALA A 289 13.72 5.45 2.36
CA ALA A 289 12.74 6.17 1.55
C ALA A 289 13.26 7.46 0.91
N PHE A 290 14.33 8.06 1.45
CA PHE A 290 14.95 9.27 0.89
C PHE A 290 16.13 8.99 -0.04
N VAL A 291 16.68 7.77 -0.07
CA VAL A 291 17.96 7.50 -0.77
C VAL A 291 17.83 7.55 -2.29
N MET A 292 16.62 7.38 -2.82
CA MET A 292 16.32 7.45 -4.25
C MET A 292 16.04 8.88 -4.72
N MET A 293 15.93 9.84 -3.80
CA MET A 293 15.68 11.23 -4.14
C MET A 293 16.86 11.83 -4.90
N TYR A 294 16.58 12.49 -6.01
CA TYR A 294 17.51 13.31 -6.75
C TYR A 294 17.77 14.61 -5.96
N CYS A 295 18.91 14.67 -5.27
CA CYS A 295 19.36 15.83 -4.52
C CYS A 295 20.88 15.80 -4.25
N PRO A 296 21.52 16.93 -3.89
CA PRO A 296 22.94 16.99 -3.53
C PRO A 296 23.33 16.09 -2.35
N GLU A 297 22.41 15.87 -1.41
CA GLU A 297 22.60 15.07 -0.20
C GLU A 297 22.74 13.56 -0.51
N ASN A 298 22.31 13.14 -1.70
CA ASN A 298 22.43 11.76 -2.19
C ASN A 298 23.45 11.66 -3.35
N PRO A 299 24.76 11.91 -3.13
CA PRO A 299 25.72 12.04 -4.22
C PRO A 299 25.90 10.76 -5.05
N GLN A 300 25.64 9.59 -4.47
CA GLN A 300 25.70 8.32 -5.21
C GLN A 300 24.51 8.16 -6.16
N THR A 301 23.29 8.31 -5.64
CA THR A 301 22.05 8.22 -6.43
C THR A 301 21.96 9.33 -7.46
N LYS A 302 22.34 10.56 -7.09
CA LYS A 302 22.41 11.71 -8.00
C LYS A 302 23.23 11.41 -9.25
N ARG A 303 24.38 10.75 -9.11
CA ARG A 303 25.21 10.35 -10.27
C ARG A 303 24.52 9.31 -11.16
N GLN A 304 23.71 8.43 -10.61
CA GLN A 304 22.94 7.46 -11.42
C GLN A 304 21.83 8.19 -12.18
N TRP A 305 21.13 9.13 -11.53
CA TRP A 305 20.15 9.98 -12.17
C TRP A 305 20.71 10.76 -13.36
N GLU A 306 21.84 11.45 -13.18
CA GLU A 306 22.45 12.27 -14.24
C GLU A 306 23.01 11.47 -15.41
N LYS A 307 23.26 10.17 -15.23
CA LYS A 307 23.64 9.27 -16.32
C LYS A 307 22.46 8.93 -17.22
N VAL A 308 21.29 8.68 -16.62
CA VAL A 308 20.08 8.26 -17.34
C VAL A 308 19.29 9.46 -17.86
N TRP A 309 19.24 10.53 -17.07
CA TRP A 309 18.53 11.78 -17.38
C TRP A 309 19.51 12.97 -17.36
N PRO A 310 20.33 13.15 -18.43
CA PRO A 310 21.34 14.22 -18.48
C PRO A 310 20.80 15.65 -18.43
N PHE A 311 19.47 15.80 -18.56
CA PHE A 311 18.79 17.08 -18.46
C PHE A 311 18.39 17.46 -17.02
N PHE A 312 18.53 16.53 -16.05
CA PHE A 312 18.22 16.84 -14.67
C PHE A 312 19.12 17.95 -14.11
N GLY A 313 18.50 18.92 -13.44
CA GLY A 313 19.16 20.06 -12.82
C GLY A 313 18.58 20.40 -11.44
N PRO A 314 19.04 21.48 -10.79
CA PRO A 314 18.52 21.90 -9.48
C PRO A 314 17.00 22.05 -9.40
N GLU A 315 16.35 22.33 -10.53
CA GLU A 315 14.90 22.43 -10.67
C GLU A 315 14.16 21.10 -10.48
N ASP A 316 14.86 19.97 -10.70
CA ASP A 316 14.32 18.62 -10.55
C ASP A 316 14.58 18.03 -9.14
N TYR A 317 15.19 18.79 -8.23
CA TYR A 317 15.46 18.31 -6.88
C TYR A 317 14.18 17.89 -6.16
N GLY A 318 14.24 16.74 -5.49
CA GLY A 318 13.09 16.10 -4.87
C GLY A 318 12.44 15.01 -5.74
N PHE A 319 12.81 14.90 -7.02
CA PHE A 319 12.38 13.79 -7.87
C PHE A 319 12.81 12.45 -7.27
N THR A 320 11.90 11.49 -7.21
CA THR A 320 12.20 10.11 -6.81
C THR A 320 11.33 9.13 -7.59
N MET A 321 11.88 7.98 -7.94
CA MET A 321 11.09 6.87 -8.48
C MET A 321 10.52 5.99 -7.37
N GLU A 322 9.64 5.07 -7.75
CA GLU A 322 8.94 4.14 -6.86
C GLU A 322 9.84 3.08 -6.20
N ASN A 323 10.83 2.56 -6.92
CA ASN A 323 11.72 1.47 -6.48
C ASN A 323 13.04 1.57 -7.26
N TYR A 324 13.97 0.64 -7.12
CA TYR A 324 15.21 0.57 -7.90
C TYR A 324 15.35 -0.82 -8.50
N GLY A 325 15.71 -0.89 -9.78
CA GLY A 325 15.94 -2.18 -10.45
C GLY A 325 14.66 -2.98 -10.73
N HIS A 326 13.54 -2.32 -11.00
CA HIS A 326 12.22 -2.91 -11.25
C HIS A 326 12.25 -4.17 -12.16
N GLY A 327 12.99 -4.11 -13.27
CA GLY A 327 13.14 -5.24 -14.19
C GLY A 327 14.09 -6.36 -13.72
N GLY A 328 14.53 -6.36 -12.46
CA GLY A 328 15.49 -7.31 -11.89
C GLY A 328 16.93 -7.11 -12.37
N ARG A 329 17.25 -5.93 -12.93
CA ARG A 329 18.56 -5.61 -13.48
C ARG A 329 19.04 -4.25 -13.00
N THR A 330 20.35 -4.16 -12.78
CA THR A 330 21.02 -2.93 -12.36
C THR A 330 22.40 -2.84 -13.00
N SER A 331 22.90 -1.62 -13.22
CA SER A 331 24.25 -1.42 -13.76
C SER A 331 24.89 -0.12 -13.27
N PRO A 332 26.22 0.00 -13.31
CA PRO A 332 26.89 1.25 -12.97
C PRO A 332 26.59 2.36 -13.98
N GLU A 333 26.06 2.05 -15.16
CA GLU A 333 25.61 2.99 -16.21
C GLU A 333 24.22 3.57 -15.96
N GLY A 334 23.52 3.16 -14.89
CA GLY A 334 22.20 3.68 -14.54
C GLY A 334 21.04 2.75 -14.88
N GLU A 335 21.30 1.53 -15.35
CA GLU A 335 20.23 0.52 -15.44
C GLU A 335 19.61 0.32 -14.05
N GLY A 336 18.28 0.35 -13.98
CA GLY A 336 17.52 0.29 -12.73
C GLY A 336 16.96 1.64 -12.25
N MET A 337 17.38 2.77 -12.85
CA MET A 337 16.74 4.08 -12.63
C MET A 337 15.49 4.23 -13.50
N GLY A 338 14.44 4.84 -12.97
CA GLY A 338 13.10 4.92 -13.55
C GLY A 338 12.79 6.29 -14.10
N GLU A 339 11.64 6.42 -14.74
CA GLU A 339 11.30 7.58 -15.56
C GLU A 339 10.19 8.47 -14.99
N PHE A 340 9.58 8.06 -13.88
CA PHE A 340 8.46 8.78 -13.28
C PHE A 340 8.60 8.88 -11.76
N THR A 341 7.88 9.85 -11.20
CA THR A 341 7.73 10.05 -9.76
C THR A 341 6.28 9.91 -9.36
N ILE A 342 6.03 9.38 -8.17
CA ILE A 342 4.70 9.28 -7.57
C ILE A 342 4.76 10.02 -6.23
N TYR A 343 4.11 11.17 -6.14
CA TYR A 343 4.15 11.97 -4.91
C TYR A 343 3.52 11.23 -3.73
N ASP A 344 2.33 10.67 -3.95
CA ASP A 344 1.47 10.14 -2.88
C ASP A 344 2.06 8.91 -2.15
N TRP A 345 2.99 8.18 -2.78
CA TRP A 345 3.60 6.95 -2.24
C TRP A 345 5.14 7.01 -2.23
N GLY A 346 5.73 7.98 -2.93
CA GLY A 346 7.16 8.27 -2.98
C GLY A 346 7.57 9.34 -1.98
N ASN A 347 8.03 10.49 -2.49
CA ASN A 347 8.57 11.57 -1.67
C ASN A 347 7.54 12.21 -0.73
N GLY A 348 6.26 12.28 -1.11
CA GLY A 348 5.19 12.78 -0.26
C GLY A 348 4.94 11.86 0.95
N ALA A 349 4.83 10.55 0.73
CA ALA A 349 4.69 9.57 1.80
C ALA A 349 5.91 9.53 2.73
N ALA A 350 7.13 9.61 2.17
CA ALA A 350 8.35 9.70 2.98
C ALA A 350 8.37 10.95 3.87
N ALA A 351 7.96 12.10 3.32
CA ALA A 351 7.85 13.34 4.09
C ALA A 351 6.75 13.27 5.16
N GLU A 352 5.60 12.68 4.86
CA GLU A 352 4.54 12.44 5.84
C GLU A 352 5.06 11.56 6.99
N ALA A 353 5.65 10.40 6.67
CA ALA A 353 6.17 9.45 7.64
C ALA A 353 7.21 10.12 8.56
N TYR A 354 8.16 10.88 8.00
CA TYR A 354 9.14 11.63 8.80
C TYR A 354 8.46 12.59 9.79
N ASN A 355 7.51 13.40 9.32
CA ASN A 355 6.82 14.36 10.19
C ASN A 355 6.02 13.65 11.29
N ARG A 356 5.30 12.56 10.97
CA ARG A 356 4.54 11.77 11.96
C ARG A 356 5.47 11.17 13.03
N ILE A 357 6.58 10.56 12.59
CA ILE A 357 7.59 9.94 13.46
C ILE A 357 8.21 10.98 14.39
N ARG A 358 8.65 12.12 13.83
CA ARG A 358 9.22 13.23 14.60
C ARG A 358 8.21 13.78 15.59
N ASP A 359 6.96 14.00 15.19
CA ASP A 359 5.95 14.60 16.06
C ASP A 359 5.57 13.66 17.21
N ARG A 360 5.46 12.36 16.93
CA ARG A 360 5.08 11.33 17.91
C ARG A 360 6.20 10.96 18.88
N TRP A 361 7.44 10.80 18.39
CA TRP A 361 8.55 10.26 19.21
C TRP A 361 9.71 11.22 19.43
N LYS A 362 9.69 12.42 18.84
CA LYS A 362 10.79 13.41 18.93
C LYS A 362 12.15 12.84 18.50
N ILE A 363 12.11 11.92 17.54
CA ILE A 363 13.31 11.40 16.86
C ILE A 363 13.64 12.36 15.72
N ASP A 364 14.90 12.78 15.64
CA ASP A 364 15.46 13.62 14.55
C ASP A 364 16.19 12.76 13.52
#